data_AF-A0A849ZV05-F1
#
_entry.id   AF-A0A849ZV05-F1
#
_cell.length_a   1.000
_cell.length_b   1.000
_cell.length_c   1.000
_cell.angle_alpha   90.00
_cell.angle_beta   90.00
_cell.angle_gamma   90.00
#
_symmetry.space_group_name_H-M   'P 1'
#
loop_
_entity.id
_entity.type
_entity.pdbx_description
1 polymer ?
#
loop_
_entity_poly.entity_id
_entity_poly.type
_entity_poly.pdbx_seq_one_letter_code
_entity_poly.pdbx_strand_id
1 'polypeptide(L)'
;MARYALNLPQQLKQEAEAWAQKQGVSLNQFILWATAEKVGSLNQQLDDPEFPQITYRRGASGVPVPVLRGTGIRVQAVAIAHETWGMTKAELAEEYGLAQRQIEEALNFFTAHRAEIDSQIANEAVLARQTDG
;
A
#
# COMPACT_ATOMS: atom_id res chain seq x y z
N MET A 1 -19.87 -29.72 4.30
CA MET A 1 -18.73 -28.83 4.62
C MET A 1 -18.25 -29.17 6.02
N ALA A 2 -16.95 -29.44 6.21
CA ALA A 2 -16.41 -29.86 7.50
C ALA A 2 -16.52 -28.72 8.53
N ARG A 3 -17.07 -29.00 9.72
CA ARG A 3 -17.09 -28.07 10.85
C ARG A 3 -15.69 -28.07 11.47
N TYR A 4 -14.87 -27.08 11.11
CA TYR A 4 -13.57 -26.86 11.75
C TYR A 4 -13.79 -26.07 13.04
N ALA A 5 -13.41 -26.65 14.19
CA ALA A 5 -13.43 -25.92 15.44
C ALA A 5 -12.25 -24.93 15.48
N LEU A 6 -12.56 -23.63 15.42
CA LEU A 6 -11.57 -22.57 15.58
C LEU A 6 -11.24 -22.41 17.06
N ASN A 7 -10.04 -22.83 17.46
CA ASN A 7 -9.52 -22.60 18.80
C ASN A 7 -8.83 -21.23 18.86
N LEU A 8 -9.57 -20.21 19.27
CA LEU A 8 -9.02 -18.87 19.47
C LEU A 8 -8.42 -18.74 20.88
N PRO A 9 -7.28 -18.03 21.05
CA PRO A 9 -6.81 -17.60 22.34
C PRO A 9 -7.91 -16.83 23.11
N GLN A 10 -7.98 -17.02 24.42
CA GLN A 10 -9.10 -16.53 25.24
C GLN A 10 -9.30 -15.01 25.15
N GLN A 11 -8.20 -14.25 25.14
CA GLN A 11 -8.24 -12.80 24.99
C GLN A 11 -8.78 -12.38 23.61
N LEU A 12 -8.27 -12.98 22.54
CA LEU A 12 -8.72 -12.69 21.17
C LEU A 12 -10.21 -13.01 20.99
N LYS A 13 -10.68 -14.10 21.61
CA LYS A 13 -12.11 -14.47 21.59
C LYS A 13 -12.96 -13.39 22.27
N GLN A 14 -12.58 -12.94 23.46
CA GLN A 14 -13.32 -11.90 24.20
C GLN A 14 -13.38 -10.58 23.44
N GLU A 15 -12.25 -10.15 22.85
CA GLU A 15 -12.18 -8.94 22.03
C GLU A 15 -13.07 -9.06 20.78
N ALA A 16 -13.01 -10.18 20.06
CA ALA A 16 -13.84 -10.43 18.89
C ALA A 16 -15.34 -10.49 19.24
N GLU A 17 -15.71 -11.07 20.37
CA GLU A 17 -17.11 -11.08 20.86
C GLU A 17 -17.61 -9.67 21.17
N ALA A 18 -16.79 -8.84 21.81
CA ALA A 18 -17.15 -7.45 22.10
C ALA A 18 -17.38 -6.64 20.81
N TRP A 19 -16.52 -6.82 19.79
CA TRP A 19 -16.70 -6.20 18.47
C TRP A 19 -17.93 -6.74 17.73
N ALA A 20 -18.17 -8.04 17.76
CA ALA A 20 -19.34 -8.66 17.15
C ALA A 20 -20.65 -8.13 17.77
N GLN A 21 -20.71 -8.03 19.10
CA GLN A 21 -21.86 -7.46 19.81
C GLN A 21 -22.11 -6.00 19.44
N LYS A 22 -21.06 -5.17 19.35
CA LYS A 22 -21.17 -3.77 18.92
C LYS A 22 -21.74 -3.64 17.49
N GLN A 23 -21.49 -4.62 16.63
CA GLN A 23 -21.96 -4.67 15.26
C GLN A 23 -23.30 -5.42 15.10
N GLY A 24 -23.86 -5.96 16.18
CA GLY A 24 -25.13 -6.70 16.16
C GLY A 24 -25.05 -8.06 15.45
N VAL A 25 -23.87 -8.68 15.39
CA VAL A 25 -23.65 -9.96 14.71
C VAL A 25 -23.10 -11.03 15.66
N SER A 26 -23.25 -12.30 15.28
CA SER A 26 -22.65 -13.40 16.05
C SER A 26 -21.13 -13.44 15.87
N LEU A 27 -20.40 -13.98 16.86
CA LEU A 27 -18.95 -14.20 16.77
C LEU A 27 -18.56 -14.97 15.50
N ASN A 28 -19.32 -16.00 15.13
CA ASN A 28 -19.04 -16.81 13.95
C ASN A 28 -19.18 -16.00 12.65
N GLN A 29 -20.20 -15.13 12.55
CA GLN A 29 -20.37 -14.23 11.41
C GLN A 29 -19.26 -13.18 11.34
N PHE A 30 -18.90 -12.62 12.49
CA PHE A 30 -17.78 -11.68 12.60
C PHE A 30 -16.47 -12.30 12.12
N ILE A 31 -16.14 -13.52 12.57
CA ILE A 31 -14.94 -14.24 12.13
C ILE A 31 -14.98 -14.52 10.63
N LEU A 32 -16.13 -14.94 10.08
CA LEU A 32 -16.29 -15.19 8.65
C LEU A 32 -16.03 -13.92 7.83
N TRP A 33 -16.61 -12.80 8.24
CA TRP A 33 -16.41 -11.52 7.56
C TRP A 33 -14.98 -10.99 7.70
N ALA A 34 -14.41 -11.02 8.90
CA ALA A 34 -13.02 -10.63 9.12
C ALA A 34 -12.05 -11.49 8.29
N THR A 35 -12.34 -12.79 8.14
CA THR A 35 -11.56 -13.68 7.28
C THR A 35 -11.76 -13.33 5.80
N ALA A 36 -13.00 -13.08 5.36
CA ALA A 36 -13.29 -12.68 3.99
C ALA A 36 -12.63 -11.33 3.63
N GLU A 37 -12.65 -10.36 4.55
CA GLU A 37 -11.99 -9.06 4.40
C GLU A 37 -10.46 -9.21 4.38
N LYS A 38 -9.90 -10.04 5.26
CA LYS A 38 -8.46 -10.31 5.25
C LYS A 38 -8.01 -11.03 3.98
N VAL A 39 -8.78 -12.00 3.51
CA VAL A 39 -8.52 -12.69 2.23
C VAL A 39 -8.68 -11.70 1.07
N GLY A 40 -9.73 -10.89 1.04
CA GLY A 40 -9.94 -9.88 0.00
C GLY A 40 -8.81 -8.86 -0.07
N SER A 41 -8.35 -8.35 1.08
CA SER A 41 -7.22 -7.42 1.15
C SER A 41 -5.89 -8.05 0.75
N LEU A 42 -5.68 -9.34 1.02
CA LEU A 42 -4.49 -10.09 0.58
C LEU A 42 -4.55 -10.48 -0.91
N ASN A 43 -5.75 -10.76 -1.42
CA ASN A 43 -5.99 -11.19 -2.80
C ASN A 43 -6.08 -10.03 -3.81
N GLN A 44 -6.11 -8.79 -3.32
CA GLN A 44 -5.79 -7.62 -4.14
C GLN A 44 -4.29 -7.67 -4.46
N GLN A 45 -3.90 -8.50 -5.43
CA GLN A 45 -2.63 -8.36 -6.15
C GLN A 45 -2.66 -6.99 -6.84
N LEU A 46 -2.17 -5.98 -6.13
CA LEU A 46 -1.99 -4.64 -6.68
C LEU A 46 -0.74 -4.57 -7.55
N ASP A 47 0.22 -5.49 -7.33
CA ASP A 47 1.44 -5.58 -8.12
C ASP A 47 1.09 -5.77 -9.59
N ASP A 48 1.53 -4.83 -10.41
CA ASP A 48 1.39 -4.90 -11.86
C ASP A 48 2.44 -5.87 -12.43
N PRO A 49 2.05 -6.95 -13.13
CA PRO A 49 2.99 -7.88 -13.73
C PRO A 49 3.95 -7.25 -14.74
N GLU A 50 3.56 -6.14 -15.38
CA GLU A 50 4.42 -5.40 -16.32
C GLU A 50 5.55 -4.63 -15.61
N PHE A 51 5.42 -4.41 -14.30
CA PHE A 51 6.37 -3.66 -13.47
C PHE A 51 6.81 -4.47 -12.23
N PRO A 52 7.56 -5.57 -12.42
CA PRO A 52 7.95 -6.48 -11.35
C PRO A 52 8.82 -5.86 -10.24
N GLN A 53 9.47 -4.72 -10.48
CA GLN A 53 10.23 -3.95 -9.49
C GLN A 53 9.37 -3.00 -8.69
N ILE A 54 8.08 -2.87 -9.00
CA ILE A 54 7.13 -2.06 -8.25
C ILE A 54 6.24 -2.97 -7.41
N THR A 55 5.96 -2.55 -6.19
CA THR A 55 5.00 -3.20 -5.31
C THR A 55 4.22 -2.16 -4.53
N TYR A 56 3.12 -2.55 -3.91
CA TYR A 56 2.30 -1.62 -3.14
C TYR A 56 2.48 -1.79 -1.64
N ARG A 57 2.65 -0.67 -0.95
CA ARG A 57 2.65 -0.60 0.51
C ARG A 57 1.43 0.18 0.99
N ARG A 58 0.72 -0.36 1.99
CA ARG A 58 -0.33 0.36 2.69
C ARG A 58 0.22 0.99 3.96
N GLY A 59 0.07 2.31 4.07
CA GLY A 59 0.33 3.06 5.29
C GLY A 59 -0.89 3.09 6.23
N ALA A 60 -0.82 3.91 7.28
CA ALA A 60 -1.91 4.07 8.24
C ALA A 60 -3.22 4.59 7.62
N SER A 61 -3.16 5.26 6.46
CA SER A 61 -4.32 5.72 5.70
C SER A 61 -5.07 4.60 4.97
N GLY A 62 -4.51 3.38 4.90
CA GLY A 62 -5.08 2.26 4.15
C GLY A 62 -5.00 2.38 2.63
N VAL A 63 -4.62 3.56 2.10
CA VAL A 63 -4.41 3.81 0.67
C VAL A 63 -3.12 3.10 0.23
N PRO A 64 -3.17 2.27 -0.83
CA PRO A 64 -1.97 1.66 -1.39
C PRO A 64 -1.10 2.71 -2.07
N VAL A 65 0.20 2.69 -1.78
CA VAL A 65 1.18 3.58 -2.40
C VAL A 65 2.21 2.71 -3.14
N PRO A 66 2.49 2.99 -4.43
CA PRO A 66 3.50 2.27 -5.17
C PRO A 66 4.90 2.61 -4.65
N VAL A 67 5.69 1.58 -4.36
CA VAL A 67 7.06 1.65 -3.85
C VAL A 67 7.97 0.73 -4.65
N LEU A 68 9.26 1.05 -4.69
CA LEU A 68 10.27 0.19 -5.31
C LEU A 68 10.46 -1.06 -4.44
N ARG A 69 10.35 -2.24 -5.05
CA ARG A 69 10.41 -3.54 -4.39
C ARG A 69 11.73 -3.72 -3.65
N GLY A 70 11.63 -4.27 -2.44
CA GLY A 70 12.78 -4.44 -1.53
C GLY A 70 13.18 -3.14 -0.80
N THR A 71 12.43 -2.06 -0.99
CA THR A 71 12.70 -0.75 -0.39
C THR A 71 11.44 -0.16 0.25
N GLY A 72 11.58 1.02 0.86
CA GLY A 72 10.45 1.88 1.24
C GLY A 72 10.30 3.13 0.36
N ILE A 73 11.05 3.23 -0.74
CA ILE A 73 11.10 4.44 -1.58
C ILE A 73 9.87 4.46 -2.47
N ARG A 74 9.12 5.56 -2.40
CA ARG A 74 7.88 5.75 -3.18
C ARG A 74 8.21 6.09 -4.63
N VAL A 75 7.44 5.58 -5.58
CA VAL A 75 7.58 5.94 -7.01
C VAL A 75 7.41 7.45 -7.20
N GLN A 76 6.48 8.07 -6.48
CA GLN A 76 6.29 9.52 -6.50
C GLN A 76 7.56 10.31 -6.14
N ALA A 77 8.39 9.81 -5.22
CA ALA A 77 9.61 10.49 -4.80
C ALA A 77 10.66 10.49 -5.94
N VAL A 78 10.77 9.37 -6.64
CA VAL A 78 11.61 9.25 -7.84
C VAL A 78 11.11 10.16 -8.96
N ALA A 79 9.79 10.20 -9.19
CA ALA A 79 9.17 11.07 -10.19
C ALA A 79 9.41 12.56 -9.89
N ILE A 80 9.19 13.00 -8.64
CA ILE A 80 9.43 14.40 -8.22
C ILE A 80 10.91 14.76 -8.40
N ALA A 81 11.83 13.90 -7.97
CA ALA A 81 13.25 14.15 -8.10
C ALA A 81 13.70 14.24 -9.57
N HIS A 82 13.11 13.43 -10.45
CA HIS A 82 13.37 13.47 -11.88
C HIS A 82 12.76 14.70 -12.57
N GLU A 83 11.46 14.96 -12.38
CA GLU A 83 10.73 16.03 -13.09
C GLU A 83 10.99 17.42 -12.51
N THR A 84 11.10 17.53 -11.19
CA THR A 84 11.21 18.84 -10.50
C THR A 84 12.65 19.25 -10.26
N TRP A 85 13.52 18.30 -9.87
CA TRP A 85 14.93 18.59 -9.58
C TRP A 85 15.86 18.25 -10.75
N GLY A 86 15.33 17.65 -11.83
CA GLY A 86 16.09 17.36 -13.04
C GLY A 86 17.13 16.26 -12.88
N MET A 87 17.08 15.47 -11.81
CA MET A 87 18.05 14.40 -11.56
C MET A 87 17.97 13.34 -12.65
N THR A 88 19.12 12.95 -13.18
CA THR A 88 19.23 11.87 -14.14
C THR A 88 18.98 10.50 -13.48
N LYS A 89 18.68 9.49 -14.30
CA LYS A 89 18.50 8.11 -13.82
C LYS A 89 19.72 7.57 -13.07
N ALA A 90 20.92 7.99 -13.49
CA ALA A 90 22.17 7.58 -12.85
C ALA A 90 22.34 8.24 -11.48
N GLU A 91 22.08 9.55 -11.37
CA GLU A 91 22.13 10.28 -10.10
C GLU A 91 21.09 9.75 -9.11
N LEU A 92 19.87 9.43 -9.57
CA LEU A 92 18.85 8.81 -8.73
C LEU A 92 19.26 7.42 -8.23
N ALA A 93 19.91 6.63 -9.10
CA ALA A 93 20.40 5.30 -8.73
C ALA A 93 21.50 5.39 -7.66
N GLU A 94 22.41 6.36 -7.81
CA GLU A 94 23.47 6.62 -6.83
C GLU A 94 22.89 7.15 -5.50
N GLU A 95 22.04 8.18 -5.56
CA GLU A 95 21.42 8.82 -4.39
C GLU A 95 20.65 7.81 -3.52
N TYR A 96 19.88 6.94 -4.15
CA TYR A 96 19.07 5.96 -3.44
C TYR A 96 19.78 4.61 -3.20
N GLY A 97 21.00 4.44 -3.70
CA GLY A 97 21.74 3.18 -3.62
C GLY A 97 21.04 2.02 -4.34
N LEU A 98 20.38 2.31 -5.46
CA LEU A 98 19.56 1.36 -6.23
C LEU A 98 20.19 1.02 -7.57
N ALA A 99 19.76 -0.10 -8.15
CA ALA A 99 20.11 -0.41 -9.53
C ALA A 99 19.39 0.56 -10.48
N GLN A 100 20.10 1.06 -11.50
CA GLN A 100 19.51 1.96 -12.51
C GLN A 100 18.25 1.38 -13.17
N ARG A 101 18.20 0.04 -13.34
CA ARG A 101 17.01 -0.66 -13.84
C ARG A 101 15.76 -0.42 -12.99
N GLN A 102 15.89 -0.37 -11.67
CA GLN A 102 14.76 -0.11 -10.77
C GLN A 102 14.28 1.34 -10.88
N ILE A 103 15.21 2.29 -11.06
CA ILE A 103 14.86 3.70 -11.32
C ILE A 103 14.14 3.85 -12.67
N GLU A 104 14.67 3.21 -13.71
CA GLU A 104 14.05 3.20 -15.04
C GLU A 104 12.64 2.65 -15.01
N GLU A 105 12.44 1.52 -14.34
CA GLU A 105 11.12 0.91 -14.22
C GLU A 105 10.16 1.77 -13.39
N ALA A 106 10.62 2.42 -12.32
CA ALA A 106 9.82 3.36 -11.55
C ALA A 106 9.36 4.58 -12.37
N LEU A 107 10.23 5.13 -13.22
CA LEU A 107 9.87 6.24 -14.11
C LEU A 107 8.91 5.79 -15.23
N ASN A 108 9.09 4.58 -15.75
CA ASN A 108 8.16 4.00 -16.72
C ASN A 108 6.78 3.76 -16.09
N PHE A 109 6.74 3.21 -14.86
CA PHE A 109 5.52 3.05 -14.09
C PHE A 109 4.85 4.39 -13.84
N PHE A 110 5.62 5.41 -13.41
CA PHE A 110 5.09 6.75 -13.25
C PHE A 110 4.45 7.27 -14.53
N THR A 111 5.10 7.07 -15.69
CA THR A 111 4.56 7.50 -16.98
C THR A 111 3.26 6.77 -17.33
N ALA A 112 3.20 5.45 -17.12
CA ALA A 112 2.01 4.63 -17.38
C ALA A 112 0.83 4.96 -16.45
N HIS A 113 1.10 5.33 -15.20
CA HIS A 113 0.12 5.61 -14.16
C HIS A 113 0.04 7.10 -13.78
N ARG A 114 0.46 7.99 -14.69
CA ARG A 114 0.73 9.41 -14.39
C ARG A 114 -0.46 10.12 -13.76
N ALA A 115 -1.65 9.94 -14.33
CA ALA A 115 -2.87 10.60 -13.84
C ALA A 115 -3.19 10.25 -12.39
N GLU A 116 -2.98 8.99 -11.99
CA GLU A 116 -3.21 8.55 -10.61
C GLU A 116 -2.16 9.13 -9.66
N ILE A 117 -0.89 9.03 -10.04
CA ILE A 117 0.23 9.45 -9.18
C ILE A 117 0.25 10.97 -9.02
N ASP A 118 0.00 11.74 -10.08
CA ASP A 118 -0.12 13.20 -10.01
C ASP A 118 -1.26 13.63 -9.08
N SER A 119 -2.40 12.91 -9.10
CA SER A 119 -3.50 13.16 -8.18
C SER A 119 -3.09 12.87 -6.72
N GLN A 120 -2.36 11.79 -6.46
CA GLN A 120 -1.84 11.48 -5.13
C GLN A 120 -0.87 12.55 -4.63
N ILE A 121 0.06 13.00 -5.47
CA ILE A 121 1.01 14.07 -5.16
C ILE A 121 0.26 15.36 -4.79
N ALA A 122 -0.75 15.75 -5.58
CA ALA A 122 -1.55 16.93 -5.32
C ALA A 122 -2.32 16.84 -3.99
N ASN A 123 -2.94 15.68 -3.72
CA ASN A 123 -3.68 15.44 -2.48
C ASN A 123 -2.77 15.50 -1.25
N GLU A 124 -1.57 14.90 -1.31
CA GLU A 124 -0.58 14.96 -0.22
C GLU A 124 -0.12 16.41 0.03
N ALA A 125 0.11 17.20 -1.03
CA ALA A 125 0.49 18.60 -0.92
C ALA A 125 -0.61 19.47 -0.28
N VAL A 126 -1.89 19.18 -0.54
CA VAL A 126 -3.01 19.87 0.12
C VAL A 126 -3.08 19.50 1.60
N LEU A 127 -2.93 18.22 1.94
CA LEU A 127 -2.99 17.75 3.32
C LEU A 127 -1.85 18.33 4.17
N ALA A 128 -0.63 18.38 3.64
CA ALA A 128 0.52 18.96 4.32
C ALA A 128 0.29 20.44 4.70
N ARG A 129 -0.32 21.23 3.80
CA ARG A 129 -0.66 22.64 4.07
C ARG A 129 -1.74 22.83 5.13
N GLN A 130 -2.59 21.84 5.35
CA GLN A 130 -3.65 21.89 6.37
C GLN A 130 -3.15 21.53 7.77
N THR A 131 -2.06 20.77 7.88
CA THR A 131 -1.46 20.39 9.16
C THR A 131 -0.46 21.40 9.71
N ASP A 132 0.06 22.29 8.84
CA ASP A 132 1.02 23.34 9.20
C ASP A 132 0.36 24.70 9.53
N GLY A 133 -0.97 24.77 9.62
CA GLY A 133 -1.74 25.96 9.99
C GLY A 133 -2.56 25.77 11.26
#